data_AF-A0A528MZJ7-F1
#
_entry.id   AF-A0A528MZJ7-F1
#
_cell.length_a   1.000
_cell.length_b   1.000
_cell.length_c   1.000
_cell.angle_alpha   90.00
_cell.angle_beta   90.00
_cell.angle_gamma   90.00
#
_symmetry.space_group_name_H-M   'P 1'
#
loop_
_entity.id
_entity.type
_entity.pdbx_description
1 polymer ?
#
loop_
_entity_poly.entity_id
_entity_poly.type
_entity_poly.pdbx_seq_one_letter_code
_entity_poly.pdbx_strand_id
1 'polypeptide(L)' 'DIGTGTYTILTQIAADSLGLPTSSIKVELGDSRFPRTAGSGGSWGAASAGSALHNACNALKQRILEAAQSS' A
#
# COMPACT_ATOMS: atom_id res chain seq x y z
N ASP A 1 -6.22 9.01 7.81
CA ASP A 1 -7.39 8.17 8.18
C ASP A 1 -8.11 8.85 9.31
N ILE A 2 -9.41 9.06 9.17
CA ILE A 2 -10.26 9.73 10.17
C ILE A 2 -11.20 8.75 10.90
N GLY A 3 -10.88 7.46 10.88
CA GLY A 3 -11.73 6.39 11.42
C GLY A 3 -12.43 5.54 10.34
N THR A 4 -11.99 5.66 9.08
CA THR A 4 -12.52 4.91 7.94
C THR A 4 -11.92 3.52 7.80
N GLY A 5 -10.86 3.20 8.55
CA GLY A 5 -10.16 1.92 8.46
C GLY A 5 -9.17 1.85 7.29
N THR A 6 -8.65 3.00 6.82
CA THR A 6 -7.66 3.05 5.74
C THR A 6 -6.38 2.29 6.13
N TYR A 7 -5.95 2.37 7.39
CA TYR A 7 -4.80 1.57 7.85
C TYR A 7 -5.04 0.07 7.66
N THR A 8 -6.21 -0.43 8.05
CA THR A 8 -6.56 -1.85 7.97
C THR A 8 -6.62 -2.34 6.52
N ILE A 9 -7.37 -1.65 5.66
CA ILE A 9 -7.56 -2.10 4.28
C ILE A 9 -6.27 -2.04 3.47
N LEU A 10 -5.44 -1.01 3.66
CA LEU A 10 -4.13 -0.93 2.99
C LEU A 10 -3.17 -2.00 3.49
N THR A 11 -3.21 -2.35 4.78
CA THR A 11 -2.41 -3.45 5.34
C THR A 11 -2.77 -4.77 4.68
N GLN A 12 -4.07 -5.06 4.55
CA GLN A 12 -4.55 -6.29 3.89
C GLN A 12 -4.17 -6.33 2.40
N ILE A 13 -4.38 -5.22 1.68
CA ILE A 13 -4.02 -5.13 0.25
C ILE A 13 -2.52 -5.39 0.05
N ALA A 14 -1.64 -4.79 0.86
CA ALA A 14 -0.20 -4.99 0.75
C ALA A 14 0.21 -6.43 1.11
N ALA A 15 -0.34 -6.98 2.20
CA ALA A 15 -0.11 -8.36 2.63
C ALA A 15 -0.45 -9.35 1.52
N ASP A 16 -1.65 -9.24 0.96
CA ASP A 16 -2.13 -10.10 -0.14
C ASP A 16 -1.28 -9.90 -1.39
N SER A 17 -0.96 -8.66 -1.74
CA SER A 17 -0.19 -8.35 -2.95
C SER A 17 1.24 -8.87 -2.88
N LEU A 18 1.84 -8.91 -1.68
CA LEU A 18 3.23 -9.34 -1.46
C LEU A 18 3.35 -10.81 -0.99
N GLY A 19 2.23 -11.47 -0.66
CA GLY A 19 2.25 -12.83 -0.11
C GLY A 19 2.85 -12.90 1.30
N LEU A 20 2.67 -11.86 2.11
CA LEU A 20 3.21 -11.74 3.47
C LEU A 20 2.08 -11.75 4.51
N PRO A 21 2.33 -12.19 5.76
CA PRO A 21 1.35 -12.01 6.81
C PRO A 21 1.17 -10.51 7.13
N THR A 22 -0.04 -10.12 7.55
CA THR A 22 -0.35 -8.72 7.90
C THR A 22 0.53 -8.18 9.02
N SER A 23 1.02 -9.04 9.92
CA SER A 23 1.98 -8.67 10.98
C SER A 23 3.34 -8.21 10.45
N SER A 24 3.69 -8.56 9.20
CA SER A 24 4.90 -8.09 8.53
C SER A 24 4.70 -6.77 7.78
N ILE A 25 3.50 -6.18 7.83
CA ILE A 25 3.15 -4.95 7.13
C ILE A 25 2.92 -3.82 8.14
N LYS A 26 3.65 -2.72 7.97
CA LYS A 26 3.42 -1.46 8.68
C LYS A 26 2.96 -0.41 7.68
N VAL A 27 1.77 0.15 7.88
CA VAL A 27 1.24 1.26 7.07
C VAL A 27 1.39 2.57 7.85
N GLU A 28 1.93 3.60 7.20
CA GLU A 28 2.09 4.95 7.77
C GLU A 28 1.33 5.96 6.90
N LEU A 29 0.50 6.80 7.53
CA LEU A 29 -0.35 7.79 6.83
C LEU A 29 -0.30 9.15 7.56
N GLY A 30 -0.61 10.23 6.86
CA GLY A 30 -0.79 11.56 7.46
C GLY A 30 0.48 12.39 7.59
N ASP A 31 1.60 11.96 7.00
CA ASP A 31 2.82 12.75 6.87
C ASP A 31 2.88 13.41 5.48
N SER A 32 3.18 14.70 5.43
CA SER A 32 3.28 15.46 4.18
C SER A 32 4.49 15.08 3.31
N ARG A 33 5.44 14.33 3.86
CA ARG A 33 6.57 13.74 3.12
C ARG A 33 6.16 12.52 2.30
N PHE A 34 5.00 11.92 2.58
CA PHE A 34 4.49 10.79 1.80
C PHE A 34 3.84 11.25 0.48
N PRO A 35 3.68 10.35 -0.51
CA PRO A 35 2.97 10.67 -1.74
C PRO A 35 1.57 11.25 -1.47
N ARG A 36 1.19 12.23 -2.28
CA ARG A 36 -0.13 12.87 -2.17
C ARG A 36 -1.23 11.84 -2.42
N THR A 37 -2.28 11.90 -1.59
CA THR A 37 -3.49 11.09 -1.72
C THR A 37 -4.74 11.98 -1.74
N ALA A 38 -5.87 11.46 -2.21
CA ALA A 38 -7.17 12.14 -2.22
C ALA A 38 -7.69 12.47 -0.80
N GLY A 39 -7.09 11.91 0.24
CA GLY A 39 -7.51 12.10 1.64
C GLY A 39 -8.79 11.33 1.98
N SER A 40 -9.17 11.32 3.25
CA SER A 40 -10.38 10.62 3.71
C SER A 40 -11.62 11.49 3.46
N GLY A 41 -12.38 11.19 2.41
CA GLY A 41 -13.62 11.89 2.04
C GLY A 41 -14.16 11.41 0.68
N GLY A 42 -15.46 11.60 0.43
CA GLY A 42 -16.09 11.30 -0.86
C GLY A 42 -15.97 9.85 -1.34
N SER A 43 -15.62 8.90 -0.46
CA SER A 43 -15.29 7.51 -0.78
C SER A 43 -14.10 7.33 -1.74
N TRP A 44 -13.23 8.33 -1.89
CA TRP A 44 -12.09 8.28 -2.81
C TRP A 44 -10.80 7.80 -2.14
N GLY A 45 -10.54 8.26 -0.90
CA GLY A 45 -9.25 8.06 -0.22
C GLY A 45 -8.77 6.60 -0.18
N ALA A 46 -9.58 5.71 0.39
CA ALA A 46 -9.23 4.30 0.55
C ALA A 46 -9.12 3.57 -0.80
N ALA A 47 -10.05 3.82 -1.73
CA ALA A 47 -10.06 3.18 -3.04
C ALA A 47 -8.86 3.62 -3.90
N SER A 48 -8.62 4.93 -4.01
CA SER A 48 -7.51 5.47 -4.79
C SER A 48 -6.15 5.06 -4.20
N ALA A 49 -5.99 5.12 -2.87
CA ALA A 49 -4.77 4.67 -2.22
C ALA A 49 -4.57 3.15 -2.37
N GLY A 50 -5.64 2.35 -2.28
CA GLY A 50 -5.59 0.90 -2.48
C GLY A 50 -5.11 0.50 -3.87
N SER A 51 -5.66 1.11 -4.92
CA SER A 51 -5.23 0.87 -6.30
C SER A 51 -3.77 1.27 -6.54
N ALA A 52 -3.36 2.45 -6.03
CA ALA A 52 -1.97 2.90 -6.14
C ALA A 52 -1.01 1.96 -5.40
N LEU A 53 -1.37 1.52 -4.20
CA LEU A 53 -0.59 0.59 -3.39
C LEU A 53 -0.44 -0.78 -4.07
N HIS A 54 -1.51 -1.32 -4.65
CA HIS A 54 -1.46 -2.58 -5.38
C HIS A 54 -0.47 -2.52 -6.56
N ASN A 55 -0.53 -1.43 -7.35
CA ASN A 55 0.42 -1.20 -8.44
C ASN A 55 1.87 -1.09 -7.94
N ALA A 56 2.09 -0.37 -6.83
CA ALA A 56 3.41 -0.26 -6.22
C ALA A 56 3.95 -1.61 -5.74
N CYS A 57 3.10 -2.46 -5.14
CA CYS A 57 3.48 -3.81 -4.72
C CYS A 57 3.86 -4.69 -5.92
N ASN A 58 3.13 -4.60 -7.03
CA ASN A 58 3.45 -5.33 -8.25
C ASN A 58 4.79 -4.87 -8.85
N ALA A 59 5.03 -3.56 -8.92
CA ALA A 59 6.31 -3.01 -9.37
C ALA A 59 7.48 -3.43 -8.47
N LEU A 60 7.28 -3.42 -7.14
CA LEU A 60 8.29 -3.87 -6.18
C LEU A 60 8.65 -5.35 -6.39
N LYS A 61 7.64 -6.24 -6.55
CA LYS A 61 7.87 -7.66 -6.83
C LYS A 61 8.71 -7.86 -8.10
N GLN A 62 8.43 -7.14 -9.17
CA GLN A 62 9.22 -7.23 -10.40
C GLN A 62 10.69 -6.85 -10.15
N ARG A 63 10.94 -5.74 -9.47
CA ARG A 63 12.30 -5.30 -9.13
C ARG A 63 13.06 -6.31 -8.24
N ILE A 64 12.37 -6.94 -7.29
CA ILE A 64 12.96 -7.98 -6.45
C ILE A 64 13.34 -9.21 -7.29
N LEU A 65 12.47 -9.63 -8.20
CA LEU A 65 12.75 -10.76 -9.11
C LEU A 65 13.94 -10.46 -10.04
N GLU A 66 13.98 -9.26 -10.63
CA GLU A 66 15.11 -8.80 -11.45
C GLU A 66 16.44 -8.80 -10.67
N ALA A 67 16.42 -8.28 -9.43
CA ALA A 67 17.60 -8.26 -8.57
C ALA A 67 18.04 -9.68 -8.16
N ALA A 68 17.10 -10.58 -7.87
CA ALA A 68 17.39 -11.96 -7.51
C ALA A 68 17.94 -12.78 -8.69
N GLN A 69 17.56 -12.47 -9.93
CA GLN A 69 18.06 -13.14 -11.14
C GLN A 69 19.44 -12.62 -11.60
N SER A 70 19.80 -11.40 -11.20
CA SER A 70 21.10 -10.79 -11.50
C SER A 70 22.15 -11.02 -10.41
N SER A 71 21.79 -11.76 -9.35
CA SER A 71 22.66 -12.17 -8.24
C SER A 71 23.24 -13.56 -8.43
#